data_AF-A0A7R9BGG0-F1
#
_entry.id   AF-A0A7R9BGG0-F1
#
_cell.length_a   1.000
_cell.length_b   1.000
_cell.length_c   1.000
_cell.angle_alpha   90.00
_cell.angle_beta   90.00
_cell.angle_gamma   90.00
#
_symmetry.space_group_name_H-M   'P 1'
#
loop_
_entity.id
_entity.type
_entity.pdbx_description
1 polymer ?
#
loop_
_entity_poly.entity_id
_entity_poly.type
_entity_poly.pdbx_seq_one_letter_code
_entity_poly.pdbx_strand_id
1 'polypeptide(L)'
;MFSTSLLFDVLTQYVERSMKIFKDLLMSILLSLMDLGMDQVKAAVVQPRVRPWVEGFIGTNYNISDDEFSDYEANDPFVHEFIANLDALLMSFKNSLTPGNYDILVVMLTGEVTTQLEKAVMKKTFNRLGGLRLDKEIRALVAYLSSMCTWGVREKFSRLTQISTLLNMERLTEVSEFWTSRPDSVVRLMSPSQVKLVLELRDEFKPEEVRKLVL
;
A
#
# COMPACT_ATOMS: atom_id res chain seq x y z
N MET A 1 24.34 34.15 -51.82
CA MET A 1 23.56 34.96 -50.86
C MET A 1 22.84 33.97 -49.96
N PHE A 2 23.54 33.42 -48.96
CA PHE A 2 22.88 32.57 -47.95
C PHE A 2 21.96 33.49 -47.15
N SER A 3 20.65 33.23 -47.25
CA SER A 3 19.60 34.06 -46.65
C SER A 3 19.88 34.24 -45.17
N THR A 4 19.88 35.48 -44.70
CA THR A 4 19.88 35.84 -43.28
C THR A 4 18.80 35.09 -42.48
N SER A 5 17.73 34.63 -43.14
CA SER A 5 16.72 33.78 -42.50
C SER A 5 17.26 32.40 -42.12
N LEU A 6 18.13 31.78 -42.92
CA LEU A 6 18.70 30.46 -42.59
C LEU A 6 19.59 30.53 -41.34
N LEU A 7 20.36 31.61 -41.21
CA LEU A 7 21.19 31.84 -40.01
C LEU A 7 20.32 32.07 -38.77
N PHE A 8 19.24 32.84 -38.93
CA PHE A 8 18.27 33.10 -37.86
C PHE A 8 17.53 31.83 -37.42
N ASP A 9 17.13 30.97 -38.36
CA ASP A 9 16.46 29.70 -38.09
C ASP A 9 17.39 28.74 -37.32
N VAL A 10 18.67 28.66 -37.72
CA VAL A 10 19.68 27.84 -37.02
C VAL A 10 19.94 28.35 -35.60
N LEU A 11 20.04 29.67 -35.41
CA LEU A 11 20.20 30.27 -34.08
C LEU A 11 18.98 30.02 -33.20
N THR A 12 17.77 30.17 -33.74
CA THR A 12 16.52 29.90 -33.02
C THR A 12 16.45 28.44 -32.59
N GLN A 13 16.75 27.50 -33.49
CA GLN A 13 16.78 26.07 -33.20
C GLN A 13 17.84 25.72 -32.13
N TYR A 14 19.00 26.38 -32.17
CA TYR A 14 20.04 26.19 -31.17
C TYR A 14 19.59 26.67 -29.78
N VAL A 15 18.96 27.85 -29.69
CA VAL A 15 18.42 28.40 -28.44
C VAL A 15 17.32 27.48 -27.89
N GLU A 16 16.36 27.06 -28.71
CA GLU A 16 15.32 26.10 -28.30
C GLU A 16 15.90 24.80 -27.76
N ARG A 17 16.90 24.25 -28.45
CA ARG A 17 17.58 23.02 -28.01
C ARG A 17 18.31 23.22 -26.69
N SER A 18 18.99 24.35 -26.51
CA SER A 18 19.71 24.68 -25.27
C SER A 18 18.75 24.85 -24.09
N MET A 19 17.62 25.54 -24.29
CA MET A 19 16.59 25.72 -23.25
C MET A 19 15.95 24.38 -22.89
N LYS A 20 15.70 23.51 -23.87
CA LYS A 20 15.19 22.17 -23.62
C LYS A 20 16.17 21.35 -22.77
N ILE A 21 17.45 21.30 -23.13
CA ILE A 21 18.48 20.58 -22.37
C ILE A 21 18.58 21.12 -20.94
N PHE A 22 18.59 22.45 -20.79
CA PHE A 22 18.63 23.08 -19.48
C PHE A 22 17.42 22.70 -18.61
N LYS A 23 16.20 22.77 -19.19
CA LYS A 23 14.97 22.37 -18.50
C LYS A 23 15.02 20.90 -18.10
N ASP A 24 15.40 20.01 -19.01
CA ASP A 24 15.44 18.57 -18.76
C ASP A 24 16.47 18.23 -17.66
N LEU A 25 17.65 18.86 -17.69
CA LEU A 25 18.69 18.70 -16.67
C LEU A 25 18.22 19.22 -15.30
N LEU A 26 17.66 20.44 -15.27
CA LEU A 26 17.18 21.05 -14.04
C LEU A 26 16.06 20.21 -13.40
N MET A 27 15.10 19.77 -14.21
CA MET A 27 14.01 18.89 -13.75
C MET A 27 14.55 17.58 -13.20
N SER A 28 15.48 16.93 -13.89
CA SER A 28 16.10 15.69 -13.43
C SER A 28 16.79 15.84 -12.07
N ILE A 29 17.57 16.90 -11.89
CA ILE A 29 18.28 17.17 -10.63
C ILE A 29 17.28 17.46 -9.50
N LEU A 30 16.29 18.31 -9.73
CA LEU A 30 15.32 18.69 -8.69
C LEU A 30 14.43 17.51 -8.27
N LEU A 31 14.01 16.66 -9.22
CA LEU A 31 13.26 15.44 -8.91
C LEU A 31 14.11 14.45 -8.11
N SER A 32 15.37 14.24 -8.51
CA SER A 32 16.28 13.36 -7.77
C SER A 32 16.52 13.85 -6.33
N LEU A 33 16.66 15.16 -6.13
CA LEU A 33 16.79 15.76 -4.80
C LEU A 33 15.50 15.61 -3.97
N MET A 34 14.34 15.74 -4.61
CA MET A 34 13.05 15.51 -3.96
C MET A 34 12.91 14.06 -3.49
N ASP A 35 13.24 13.09 -4.34
CA ASP A 35 13.19 11.67 -4.00
C ASP A 35 14.11 11.35 -2.83
N LEU A 36 15.36 11.85 -2.86
CA LEU A 36 16.30 11.71 -1.74
C LEU A 36 15.77 12.33 -0.44
N GLY A 37 15.18 13.52 -0.52
CA GLY A 37 14.57 14.18 0.63
C GLY A 37 13.39 13.39 1.21
N MET A 38 12.52 12.85 0.34
CA MET A 38 11.39 12.02 0.74
C MET A 38 11.85 10.70 1.37
N ASP A 39 12.90 10.07 0.85
CA ASP A 39 13.48 8.87 1.45
C ASP A 39 14.05 9.13 2.85
N GLN A 40 14.67 10.30 3.05
CA GLN A 40 15.13 10.71 4.39
C GLN A 40 13.95 10.94 5.34
N VAL A 41 12.88 11.63 4.90
CA VAL A 41 11.67 11.81 5.70
C VAL A 41 11.05 10.46 6.05
N LYS A 42 11.00 9.53 5.09
CA LYS A 42 10.51 8.17 5.32
C LYS A 42 11.30 7.49 6.44
N ALA A 43 12.62 7.45 6.32
CA ALA A 43 13.49 6.74 7.25
C ALA A 43 13.54 7.38 8.64
N ALA A 44 13.62 8.71 8.70
CA ALA A 44 13.81 9.44 9.96
C ALA A 44 12.51 9.73 10.72
N VAL A 45 11.39 9.85 10.02
CA VAL A 45 10.13 10.31 10.62
C VAL A 45 9.02 9.27 10.51
N VAL A 46 8.78 8.74 9.30
CA VAL A 46 7.64 7.85 9.06
C VAL A 46 7.86 6.48 9.70
N GLN A 47 8.98 5.81 9.39
CA GLN A 47 9.25 4.45 9.88
C GLN A 47 9.25 4.32 11.40
N PRO A 48 9.90 5.22 12.18
CA PRO A 48 9.91 5.11 13.63
C PRO A 48 8.54 5.32 14.28
N ARG A 49 7.62 6.03 13.60
CA ARG A 49 6.26 6.28 14.09
C ARG A 49 5.29 5.17 13.71
N VAL A 50 5.33 4.73 12.45
CA VAL A 50 4.41 3.69 11.96
C VAL A 50 4.64 2.35 12.65
N ARG A 51 5.89 1.98 12.93
CA ARG A 51 6.23 0.68 13.54
C ARG A 51 5.49 0.43 14.87
N PRO A 52 5.59 1.30 15.90
CA PRO A 52 4.83 1.14 17.15
C PRO A 52 3.32 1.08 16.94
N TRP A 53 2.77 1.87 16.02
CA TRP A 53 1.32 1.87 15.81
C TRP A 53 0.81 0.55 15.24
N VAL A 54 1.62 -0.13 14.42
CA VAL A 54 1.32 -1.48 13.92
C VAL A 54 1.45 -2.55 15.02
N GLU A 55 2.15 -2.28 16.13
CA GLU A 55 2.18 -3.21 17.27
C GLU A 55 0.80 -3.39 17.90
N GLY A 56 -0.10 -2.40 17.78
CA GLY A 56 -1.51 -2.55 18.17
C GLY A 56 -2.19 -3.72 17.44
N PHE A 57 -1.97 -3.86 16.13
CA PHE A 57 -2.43 -5.00 15.35
C PHE A 57 -1.84 -6.33 15.86
N ILE A 58 -0.57 -6.32 16.25
CA ILE A 58 0.11 -7.50 16.82
C ILE A 58 -0.46 -7.85 18.20
N GLY A 59 -1.01 -6.89 18.95
CA GLY A 59 -1.71 -7.12 20.21
C GLY A 59 -3.12 -7.73 20.04
N THR A 60 -3.82 -7.44 18.95
CA THR A 60 -5.22 -7.83 18.74
C THR A 60 -5.40 -9.30 18.40
N ASN A 61 -6.37 -9.98 19.02
CA ASN A 61 -6.72 -11.36 18.65
C ASN A 61 -7.59 -11.39 17.38
N TYR A 62 -7.25 -12.29 16.44
CA TYR A 62 -8.01 -12.52 15.20
C TYR A 62 -8.55 -13.97 15.09
N ASN A 63 -8.40 -14.77 16.15
CA ASN A 63 -9.20 -15.98 16.30
C ASN A 63 -10.30 -15.70 17.32
N ILE A 64 -11.40 -15.15 16.82
CA ILE A 64 -12.44 -14.51 17.63
C ILE A 64 -13.78 -15.22 17.51
N SER A 65 -14.54 -15.23 18.60
CA SER A 65 -15.93 -15.66 18.67
C SER A 65 -16.91 -14.57 18.16
N ASP A 66 -18.18 -14.93 17.98
CA ASP A 66 -19.23 -13.96 17.61
C ASP A 66 -19.42 -12.86 18.68
N ASP A 67 -19.26 -13.20 19.96
CA ASP A 67 -19.35 -12.23 21.06
C ASP A 67 -18.18 -11.22 21.00
N GLU A 68 -16.94 -11.71 20.86
CA GLU A 68 -15.76 -10.85 20.68
C GLU A 68 -15.83 -10.01 19.40
N PHE A 69 -16.39 -10.57 18.32
CA PHE A 69 -16.60 -9.84 17.08
C PHE A 69 -17.55 -8.66 17.30
N SER A 70 -18.65 -8.88 18.02
CA SER A 70 -19.62 -7.84 18.38
C SER A 70 -19.00 -6.78 19.29
N ASP A 71 -18.20 -7.19 20.27
CA ASP A 71 -17.47 -6.27 21.15
C ASP A 71 -16.50 -5.38 20.37
N TYR A 72 -15.81 -5.93 19.36
CA TYR A 72 -14.91 -5.17 18.49
C TYR A 72 -15.63 -4.25 17.49
N GLU A 73 -16.92 -4.47 17.21
CA GLU A 73 -17.74 -3.51 16.46
C GLU A 73 -18.11 -2.30 17.31
N ALA A 74 -18.36 -2.51 18.61
CA ALA A 74 -18.62 -1.42 19.55
C ALA A 74 -17.33 -0.67 19.95
N ASN A 75 -16.26 -1.41 20.20
CA ASN A 75 -14.97 -0.90 20.68
C ASN A 75 -13.85 -1.44 19.78
N ASP A 76 -13.52 -0.70 18.72
CA ASP A 76 -12.44 -1.09 17.84
C ASP A 76 -11.08 -1.13 18.59
N PRO A 77 -10.35 -2.26 18.54
CA PRO A 77 -9.10 -2.41 19.27
C PRO A 77 -7.87 -1.86 18.53
N PHE A 78 -8.00 -1.38 17.29
CA PHE A 78 -6.84 -1.07 16.46
C PHE A 78 -7.05 0.03 15.41
N VAL A 79 -7.93 -0.17 14.42
CA VAL A 79 -7.90 0.61 13.18
C VAL A 79 -8.26 2.08 13.37
N HIS A 80 -9.14 2.41 14.30
CA HIS A 80 -9.54 3.79 14.61
C HIS A 80 -8.40 4.57 15.24
N GLU A 81 -7.72 4.01 16.25
CA GLU A 81 -6.54 4.64 16.85
C GLU A 81 -5.40 4.74 15.84
N PHE A 82 -5.22 3.71 15.00
CA PHE A 82 -4.22 3.73 13.96
C PHE A 82 -4.48 4.84 12.93
N ILE A 83 -5.73 4.99 12.47
CA ILE A 83 -6.14 6.09 11.57
C ILE A 83 -5.92 7.45 12.23
N ALA A 84 -6.28 7.62 13.50
CA ALA A 84 -6.09 8.88 14.22
C ALA A 84 -4.61 9.28 14.31
N ASN A 85 -3.72 8.31 14.54
CA ASN A 85 -2.27 8.52 14.55
C ASN A 85 -1.73 8.91 13.17
N LEU A 86 -2.20 8.24 12.12
CA LEU A 86 -1.85 8.60 10.73
C LEU A 86 -2.33 10.02 10.38
N ASP A 87 -3.53 10.39 10.83
CA ASP A 87 -4.10 11.72 10.62
C ASP A 87 -3.29 12.82 11.29
N ALA A 88 -2.97 12.65 12.57
CA ALA A 88 -2.13 13.60 13.29
C ALA A 88 -0.77 13.80 12.59
N LEU A 89 -0.16 12.72 12.10
CA LEU A 89 1.08 12.79 11.34
C LEU A 89 0.90 13.55 10.03
N LEU A 90 -0.07 13.18 9.21
CA LEU A 90 -0.30 13.80 7.91
C LEU A 90 -0.65 15.29 8.03
N MET A 91 -1.54 15.64 8.97
CA MET A 91 -1.93 17.02 9.21
C MET A 91 -0.76 17.90 9.65
N SER A 92 0.25 17.34 10.33
CA SER A 92 1.47 18.08 10.71
C SER A 92 2.29 18.56 9.50
N PHE A 93 2.14 17.94 8.32
CA PHE A 93 2.84 18.32 7.09
C PHE A 93 1.96 19.10 6.10
N LYS A 94 0.64 19.10 6.28
CA LYS A 94 -0.33 19.59 5.28
C LYS A 94 -0.12 21.05 4.88
N ASN A 95 0.24 21.91 5.83
CA ASN A 95 0.48 23.33 5.58
C ASN A 95 1.92 23.66 5.18
N SER A 96 2.83 22.69 5.28
CA SER A 96 4.27 22.88 5.00
C SER A 96 4.69 22.36 3.63
N LEU A 97 3.82 21.61 2.94
CA LEU A 97 4.08 21.01 1.64
C LEU A 97 3.14 21.59 0.58
N THR A 98 3.62 21.62 -0.67
CA THR A 98 2.74 21.85 -1.82
C THR A 98 1.79 20.65 -1.96
N PRO A 99 0.62 20.81 -2.62
CA PRO A 99 -0.32 19.71 -2.81
C PRO A 99 0.32 18.46 -3.46
N GLY A 100 1.18 18.65 -4.48
CA GLY A 100 1.88 17.55 -5.13
C GLY A 100 2.88 16.83 -4.21
N ASN A 101 3.63 17.57 -3.41
CA ASN A 101 4.58 16.98 -2.45
C ASN A 101 3.85 16.28 -1.29
N TYR A 102 2.67 16.80 -0.91
CA TYR A 102 1.81 16.17 0.08
C TYR A 102 1.25 14.84 -0.44
N ASP A 103 0.77 14.78 -1.69
CA ASP A 103 0.35 13.53 -2.31
C ASP A 103 1.49 12.48 -2.32
N ILE A 104 2.72 12.90 -2.66
CA ILE A 104 3.90 12.02 -2.60
C ILE A 104 4.15 11.50 -1.17
N LEU A 105 4.06 12.38 -0.16
CA LEU A 105 4.20 11.98 1.25
C LEU A 105 3.13 10.95 1.65
N VAL A 106 1.86 11.17 1.28
CA VAL A 106 0.76 10.24 1.59
C VAL A 106 0.98 8.88 0.93
N VAL A 107 1.39 8.85 -0.35
CA VAL A 107 1.69 7.59 -1.06
C VAL A 107 2.90 6.87 -0.45
N MET A 108 3.92 7.62 -0.02
CA MET A 108 5.09 7.07 0.66
C MET A 108 4.75 6.50 2.04
N LEU A 109 3.97 7.22 2.85
CA LEU A 109 3.45 6.75 4.13
C LEU A 109 2.61 5.49 3.94
N THR A 110 1.71 5.51 2.95
CA THR A 110 0.87 4.36 2.61
C THR A 110 1.72 3.13 2.30
N GLY A 111 2.78 3.28 1.50
CA GLY A 111 3.69 2.17 1.21
C GLY A 111 4.39 1.59 2.45
N GLU A 112 4.75 2.44 3.42
CA GLU A 112 5.32 1.96 4.69
C GLU A 112 4.26 1.24 5.54
N VAL A 113 3.05 1.82 5.66
CA VAL A 113 1.92 1.22 6.38
C VAL A 113 1.59 -0.16 5.83
N THR A 114 1.43 -0.30 4.51
CA THR A 114 1.09 -1.60 3.91
C THR A 114 2.21 -2.62 4.08
N THR A 115 3.47 -2.17 3.99
CA THR A 115 4.64 -3.04 4.24
C THR A 115 4.69 -3.56 5.68
N GLN A 116 4.45 -2.71 6.68
CA GLN A 116 4.48 -3.13 8.08
C GLN A 116 3.26 -3.99 8.43
N LEU A 117 2.07 -3.64 7.93
CA LEU A 117 0.86 -4.40 8.17
C LEU A 117 0.91 -5.78 7.51
N GLU A 118 1.45 -5.91 6.29
CA GLU A 118 1.67 -7.22 5.65
C GLU A 118 2.55 -8.11 6.52
N LYS A 119 3.68 -7.58 7.02
CA LYS A 119 4.55 -8.32 7.95
C LYS A 119 3.86 -8.72 9.25
N ALA A 120 2.94 -7.90 9.75
CA ALA A 120 2.20 -8.18 10.97
C ALA A 120 1.12 -9.25 10.74
N VAL A 121 0.37 -9.16 9.64
CA VAL A 121 -0.62 -10.16 9.20
C VAL A 121 0.03 -11.54 9.05
N MET A 122 1.20 -11.62 8.41
CA MET A 122 1.91 -12.90 8.21
C MET A 122 2.41 -13.56 9.51
N LYS A 123 2.29 -12.90 10.66
CA LYS A 123 2.65 -13.46 11.99
C LYS A 123 1.42 -13.85 12.82
N LYS A 124 0.22 -13.67 12.27
CA LYS A 124 -1.05 -13.90 12.95
C LYS A 124 -1.73 -15.16 12.47
N THR A 125 -2.63 -15.66 13.29
CA THR A 125 -3.59 -16.70 12.94
C THR A 125 -4.99 -16.09 12.89
N PHE A 126 -5.81 -16.58 11.98
CA PHE A 126 -7.15 -16.08 11.71
C PHE A 126 -8.13 -17.23 11.67
N ASN A 127 -9.34 -17.01 12.17
CA ASN A 127 -10.51 -17.80 11.80
C ASN A 127 -11.36 -17.01 10.78
N ARG A 128 -12.54 -17.53 10.38
CA ARG A 128 -13.40 -16.86 9.40
C ARG A 128 -13.80 -15.43 9.80
N LEU A 129 -14.12 -15.22 11.08
CA LEU A 129 -14.53 -13.91 11.62
C LEU A 129 -13.36 -12.94 11.70
N GLY A 130 -12.17 -13.41 12.08
CA GLY A 130 -10.94 -12.63 12.04
C GLY A 130 -10.57 -12.17 10.64
N GLY A 131 -10.74 -13.03 9.64
CA GLY A 131 -10.57 -12.65 8.23
C GLY A 131 -11.54 -11.53 7.81
N LEU A 132 -12.80 -11.62 8.23
CA LEU A 132 -13.80 -10.57 7.97
C LEU A 132 -13.45 -9.26 8.68
N ARG A 133 -12.90 -9.33 9.89
CA ARG A 133 -12.44 -8.15 10.62
C ARG A 133 -11.29 -7.47 9.90
N LEU A 134 -10.24 -8.22 9.55
CA LEU A 134 -9.11 -7.70 8.79
C LEU A 134 -9.56 -7.01 7.50
N ASP A 135 -10.56 -7.57 6.80
CA ASP A 135 -11.12 -6.95 5.60
C ASP A 135 -11.76 -5.59 5.87
N LYS A 136 -12.55 -5.47 6.95
CA LYS A 136 -13.14 -4.19 7.37
C LYS A 136 -12.04 -3.16 7.69
N GLU A 137 -10.99 -3.57 8.39
CA GLU A 137 -9.87 -2.69 8.77
C GLU A 137 -9.09 -2.21 7.55
N ILE A 138 -8.76 -3.11 6.61
CA ILE A 138 -8.09 -2.75 5.35
C ILE A 138 -8.96 -1.80 4.54
N ARG A 139 -10.28 -2.03 4.44
CA ARG A 139 -11.20 -1.12 3.74
C ARG A 139 -11.26 0.26 4.40
N ALA A 140 -11.29 0.34 5.72
CA ALA A 140 -11.25 1.61 6.45
C ALA A 140 -9.94 2.38 6.18
N LEU A 141 -8.80 1.70 6.22
CA LEU A 141 -7.49 2.30 5.91
C LEU A 141 -7.40 2.80 4.47
N VAL A 142 -7.87 2.00 3.50
CA VAL A 142 -7.92 2.40 2.09
C VAL A 142 -8.80 3.64 1.91
N ALA A 143 -9.99 3.65 2.52
CA ALA A 143 -10.91 4.78 2.43
C ALA A 143 -10.29 6.06 3.01
N TYR A 144 -9.69 5.97 4.20
CA TYR A 144 -9.04 7.08 4.86
C TYR A 144 -7.85 7.63 4.03
N LEU A 145 -6.87 6.79 3.70
CA LEU A 145 -5.67 7.24 2.96
C LEU A 145 -6.01 7.73 1.54
N SER A 146 -6.99 7.12 0.88
CA SER A 146 -7.47 7.60 -0.42
C SER A 146 -8.17 8.95 -0.33
N SER A 147 -8.72 9.33 0.83
CA SER A 147 -9.28 10.67 1.05
C SER A 147 -8.20 11.74 1.28
N MET A 148 -6.98 11.32 1.61
CA MET A 148 -5.86 12.22 1.90
C MET A 148 -5.02 12.57 0.68
N CYS A 149 -5.16 11.87 -0.44
CA CYS A 149 -4.40 12.17 -1.66
C CYS A 149 -5.19 11.91 -2.94
N THR A 150 -4.71 12.46 -4.05
CA THR A 150 -5.40 12.37 -5.33
C THR A 150 -5.27 10.98 -6.00
N TRP A 151 -4.12 10.30 -5.85
CA TRP A 151 -3.82 9.06 -6.59
C TRP A 151 -2.82 8.15 -5.85
N GLY A 152 -2.63 6.92 -6.35
CA GLY A 152 -1.54 6.03 -5.94
C GLY A 152 -1.77 5.17 -4.69
N VAL A 153 -2.74 5.50 -3.82
CA VAL A 153 -3.01 4.71 -2.60
C VAL A 153 -3.50 3.29 -2.89
N ARG A 154 -4.48 3.13 -3.79
CA ARG A 154 -5.11 1.82 -4.05
C ARG A 154 -4.10 0.77 -4.53
N GLU A 155 -3.15 1.16 -5.36
CA GLU A 155 -2.10 0.29 -5.88
C GLU A 155 -1.20 -0.25 -4.75
N LYS A 156 -0.90 0.58 -3.74
CA LYS A 156 -0.09 0.17 -2.58
C LYS A 156 -0.79 -0.86 -1.68
N PHE A 157 -2.12 -0.87 -1.66
CA PHE A 157 -2.92 -1.83 -0.89
C PHE A 157 -3.21 -3.14 -1.61
N SER A 158 -2.96 -3.21 -2.92
CA SER A 158 -3.31 -4.36 -3.77
C SER A 158 -2.92 -5.73 -3.18
N ARG A 159 -1.69 -5.86 -2.67
CA ARG A 159 -1.21 -7.09 -2.01
C ARG A 159 -2.00 -7.44 -0.75
N LEU A 160 -2.20 -6.47 0.15
CA LEU A 160 -2.98 -6.67 1.37
C LEU A 160 -4.46 -6.99 1.07
N THR A 161 -5.05 -6.35 0.06
CA THR A 161 -6.42 -6.69 -0.38
C THR A 161 -6.49 -8.13 -0.90
N GLN A 162 -5.48 -8.61 -1.63
CA GLN A 162 -5.44 -10.01 -2.05
C GLN A 162 -5.27 -10.96 -0.87
N ILE A 163 -4.42 -10.63 0.10
CA ILE A 163 -4.27 -11.40 1.35
C ILE A 163 -5.62 -11.48 2.08
N SER A 164 -6.29 -10.34 2.27
CA SER A 164 -7.64 -10.28 2.86
C SER A 164 -8.65 -11.16 2.12
N THR A 165 -8.63 -11.11 0.78
CA THR A 165 -9.52 -11.90 -0.07
C THR A 165 -9.29 -13.40 0.16
N LEU A 166 -8.03 -13.86 0.20
CA LEU A 166 -7.71 -15.26 0.49
C LEU A 166 -8.15 -15.68 1.90
N LEU A 167 -7.92 -14.83 2.91
CA LEU A 167 -8.33 -15.09 4.28
C LEU A 167 -9.85 -15.06 4.49
N ASN A 168 -10.62 -14.55 3.52
CA ASN A 168 -12.09 -14.54 3.55
C ASN A 168 -12.74 -15.68 2.74
N MET A 169 -11.96 -16.52 2.06
CA MET A 169 -12.50 -17.69 1.36
C MET A 169 -13.11 -18.67 2.37
N GLU A 170 -14.23 -19.29 1.99
CA GLU A 170 -14.89 -20.28 2.86
C GLU A 170 -14.25 -21.64 2.72
N ARG A 171 -13.83 -22.00 1.49
CA ARG A 171 -13.32 -23.33 1.17
C ARG A 171 -12.06 -23.27 0.32
N LEU A 172 -11.16 -24.23 0.54
CA LEU A 172 -9.93 -24.37 -0.27
C LEU A 172 -10.21 -24.66 -1.76
N THR A 173 -11.37 -25.25 -2.08
CA THR A 173 -11.80 -25.48 -3.47
C THR A 173 -12.05 -24.16 -4.21
N GLU A 174 -12.66 -23.17 -3.55
CA GLU A 174 -12.90 -21.83 -4.11
C GLU A 174 -11.60 -21.15 -4.49
N VAL A 175 -10.53 -21.38 -3.72
CA VAL A 175 -9.21 -20.82 -4.01
C VAL A 175 -8.67 -21.36 -5.34
N SER A 176 -8.80 -22.67 -5.57
CA SER A 176 -8.34 -23.29 -6.83
C SER A 176 -9.12 -22.76 -8.02
N GLU A 177 -10.43 -22.64 -7.90
CA GLU A 177 -11.30 -22.07 -8.93
C GLU A 177 -11.00 -20.59 -9.19
N PHE A 178 -10.87 -19.79 -8.14
CA PHE A 178 -10.51 -18.38 -8.23
C PHE A 178 -9.16 -18.18 -8.93
N TRP A 179 -8.19 -19.06 -8.67
CA TRP A 179 -6.84 -18.96 -9.18
C TRP A 179 -6.67 -19.46 -10.62
N THR A 180 -7.49 -20.44 -11.04
CA THR A 180 -7.50 -20.99 -12.41
C THR A 180 -8.39 -20.20 -13.36
N SER A 181 -9.49 -19.62 -12.88
CA SER A 181 -10.46 -18.87 -13.69
C SER A 181 -10.01 -17.45 -14.07
N ARG A 182 -8.95 -16.92 -13.46
CA ARG A 182 -8.43 -15.56 -13.72
C ARG A 182 -6.95 -15.58 -14.17
N PRO A 183 -6.66 -16.02 -15.40
CA PRO A 183 -5.30 -16.06 -15.93
C PRO A 183 -4.70 -14.68 -16.23
N ASP A 184 -5.51 -13.61 -16.24
CA ASP A 184 -5.02 -12.25 -16.50
C ASP A 184 -4.15 -11.73 -15.34
N SER A 185 -2.91 -11.40 -15.70
CA SER A 185 -1.73 -11.15 -14.86
C SER A 185 -1.85 -10.08 -13.76
N VAL A 186 -2.93 -9.30 -13.73
CA VAL A 186 -3.13 -8.21 -12.74
C VAL A 186 -3.61 -8.74 -11.39
N VAL A 187 -4.27 -9.91 -11.36
CA VAL A 187 -4.79 -10.51 -10.12
C VAL A 187 -3.73 -11.37 -9.42
N ARG A 188 -2.66 -11.78 -10.12
CA ARG A 188 -1.63 -12.68 -9.59
C ARG A 188 -0.40 -11.90 -9.07
N LEU A 189 -0.59 -11.04 -8.06
CA LEU A 189 0.55 -10.35 -7.40
C LEU A 189 1.34 -11.27 -6.46
N MET A 190 0.84 -12.47 -6.22
CA MET A 190 1.45 -13.47 -5.34
C MET A 190 1.82 -14.73 -6.13
N SER A 191 2.95 -15.33 -5.76
CA SER A 191 3.31 -16.67 -6.24
C SER A 191 2.40 -17.73 -5.62
N PRO A 192 2.26 -18.92 -6.23
CA PRO A 192 1.55 -20.05 -5.62
C PRO A 192 2.03 -20.39 -4.20
N SER A 193 3.34 -20.25 -3.95
CA SER A 193 3.92 -20.46 -2.61
C SER A 193 3.44 -19.41 -1.60
N GLN A 194 3.35 -18.13 -2.00
CA GLN A 194 2.83 -17.07 -1.14
C GLN A 194 1.35 -17.27 -0.83
N VAL A 195 0.55 -17.69 -1.81
CA VAL A 195 -0.87 -18.03 -1.58
C VAL A 195 -1.00 -19.12 -0.52
N LYS A 196 -0.23 -20.21 -0.64
CA LYS A 196 -0.25 -21.30 0.35
C LYS A 196 0.13 -20.81 1.74
N LEU A 197 1.17 -19.97 1.86
CA LEU A 197 1.57 -19.37 3.15
C LEU A 197 0.45 -18.51 3.77
N VAL A 198 -0.30 -17.75 2.97
CA VAL A 198 -1.43 -16.94 3.46
C VAL A 198 -2.59 -17.83 3.90
N LEU A 199 -2.90 -18.89 3.14
CA LEU A 199 -3.96 -19.83 3.49
C LEU A 199 -3.64 -20.61 4.77
N GLU A 200 -2.36 -20.90 5.03
CA GLU A 200 -1.91 -21.54 6.28
C GLU A 200 -2.09 -20.64 7.52
N LEU A 201 -2.37 -19.34 7.36
CA LEU A 201 -2.73 -18.46 8.48
C LEU A 201 -4.16 -18.71 8.98
N ARG A 202 -5.02 -19.38 8.19
CA ARG A 202 -6.36 -19.79 8.62
C ARG A 202 -6.29 -21.09 9.41
N ASP A 203 -6.65 -21.04 10.68
CA ASP A 203 -6.61 -22.21 11.57
C ASP A 203 -7.56 -23.34 11.16
N GLU A 204 -8.69 -22.97 10.53
CA GLU A 204 -9.66 -23.88 9.93
C GLU A 204 -9.11 -24.66 8.72
N PHE A 205 -8.06 -24.16 8.07
CA PHE A 205 -7.46 -24.80 6.90
C PHE A 205 -6.27 -25.68 7.29
N LYS A 206 -6.42 -27.00 7.09
CA LYS A 206 -5.35 -27.93 7.43
C LYS A 206 -4.15 -27.75 6.48
N PRO A 207 -2.91 -27.64 7.00
CA PRO A 207 -1.71 -27.45 6.17
C PRO A 207 -1.54 -28.52 5.08
N GLU A 208 -1.90 -29.78 5.38
CA GLU A 208 -1.81 -30.88 4.42
C GLU A 208 -2.80 -30.75 3.25
N GLU A 209 -3.95 -30.10 3.47
CA GLU A 209 -4.92 -29.82 2.41
C GLU A 209 -4.47 -28.62 1.58
N VAL A 210 -3.93 -27.58 2.21
CA VAL A 210 -3.36 -26.40 1.53
C VAL A 210 -2.19 -26.80 0.61
N ARG A 211 -1.31 -27.70 1.06
CA ARG A 211 -0.18 -28.19 0.25
C ARG A 211 -0.62 -28.90 -1.02
N LYS A 212 -1.74 -29.63 -0.98
CA LYS A 212 -2.30 -30.38 -2.12
C LYS A 212 -2.99 -29.51 -3.15
N LEU A 213 -3.22 -28.22 -2.87
CA LEU A 213 -3.81 -27.29 -3.82
C LEU A 213 -2.97 -27.14 -5.09
N VAL A 214 -3.67 -27.14 -6.22
CA VAL A 214 -3.13 -26.90 -7.56
C VAL A 214 -3.42 -25.44 -7.92
N LEU A 215 -2.37 -24.65 -8.09
CA LEU A 215 -2.38 -23.18 -8.30
C LEU A 215 -1.43 -22.81 -9.46
#